data_AF-H5SID8-F1
#
_entry.id   AF-H5SID8-F1
#
_cell.length_a   1.000
_cell.length_b   1.000
_cell.length_c   1.000
_cell.angle_alpha   90.00
_cell.angle_beta   90.00
_cell.angle_gamma   90.00
#
_symmetry.space_group_name_H-M   'P 1'
#
loop_
_entity.id
_entity.type
_entity.pdbx_description
1 polymer ?
#
loop_
_entity_poly.entity_id
_entity_poly.type
_entity_poly.pdbx_seq_one_letter_code
_entity_poly.pdbx_strand_id
1 'polypeptide(L)'
;MESLPQNGQNFIQGTQKALKDFLQPLTRIFPDQRLRRNGEALIQGLIVSQSPHLTKAMWSGGEPNASAWAQAKRGYRLVRNSRVSVWQWTKSLYHLAQRTVHEEGAEELVVAIDPVQFEKP
;
A
#
# COMPACT_ATOMS: atom_id res chain seq x y z
N MET A 1 -29.16 10.77 -1.17
CA MET A 1 -27.98 9.90 -1.33
C MET A 1 -28.50 8.57 -1.85
N GLU A 2 -28.58 8.39 -3.17
CA GLU A 2 -29.13 7.17 -3.78
C GLU A 2 -28.27 5.98 -3.40
N SER A 3 -28.90 4.98 -2.77
CA SER A 3 -28.26 3.71 -2.47
C SER A 3 -27.91 3.01 -3.78
N LEU A 4 -26.64 2.63 -3.93
CA LEU A 4 -26.20 1.85 -5.10
C LEU A 4 -27.01 0.56 -5.21
N PRO A 5 -27.35 0.11 -6.44
CA PRO A 5 -28.01 -1.17 -6.65
C PRO A 5 -27.19 -2.30 -6.02
N GLN A 6 -27.86 -3.35 -5.53
CA GLN A 6 -27.22 -4.45 -4.78
C GLN A 6 -26.01 -5.06 -5.51
N ASN A 7 -26.06 -5.15 -6.84
CA ASN A 7 -24.93 -5.62 -7.66
C ASN A 7 -23.70 -4.70 -7.61
N GLY A 8 -23.91 -3.38 -7.54
CA GLY A 8 -22.84 -2.40 -7.38
C GLY A 8 -22.20 -2.45 -5.99
N GLN A 9 -23.00 -2.70 -4.95
CA GLN A 9 -22.48 -2.87 -3.59
C GLN A 9 -21.64 -4.15 -3.46
N ASN A 10 -22.09 -5.26 -4.04
CA ASN A 10 -21.36 -6.52 -4.05
C ASN A 10 -20.03 -6.40 -4.80
N PHE A 11 -20.00 -5.69 -5.93
CA PHE A 11 -18.77 -5.44 -6.67
C PHE A 11 -17.77 -4.62 -5.85
N ILE A 12 -18.21 -3.50 -5.25
CA ILE A 12 -17.34 -2.66 -4.42
C ILE A 12 -16.77 -3.44 -3.24
N GLN A 13 -17.60 -4.24 -2.56
CA GLN A 13 -17.14 -5.08 -1.45
C GLN A 13 -16.15 -6.14 -1.92
N GLY A 14 -16.39 -6.77 -3.07
CA GLY A 14 -15.46 -7.73 -3.70
C GLY A 14 -14.11 -7.10 -4.03
N THR A 15 -14.11 -5.92 -4.67
CA THR A 15 -12.89 -5.17 -5.01
C THR A 15 -12.13 -4.72 -3.77
N GLN A 16 -12.83 -4.22 -2.74
CA GLN A 16 -12.19 -3.84 -1.47
C GLN A 16 -11.55 -5.05 -0.77
N LYS A 17 -12.23 -6.20 -0.77
CA LYS A 17 -11.69 -7.43 -0.21
C LYS A 17 -10.46 -7.88 -1.00
N ALA A 18 -10.53 -7.91 -2.33
CA ALA A 18 -9.40 -8.29 -3.18
C ALA A 18 -8.19 -7.37 -2.98
N LEU A 19 -8.42 -6.05 -2.90
CA LEU A 19 -7.38 -5.07 -2.62
C LEU A 19 -6.76 -5.31 -1.24
N LYS A 20 -7.57 -5.55 -0.21
CA LYS A 20 -7.07 -5.84 1.14
C LYS A 20 -6.26 -7.13 1.19
N ASP A 21 -6.71 -8.18 0.50
CA ASP A 21 -6.00 -9.47 0.39
C ASP A 21 -4.67 -9.30 -0.36
N PHE A 22 -4.65 -8.46 -1.41
CA PHE A 22 -3.44 -8.09 -2.15
C PHE A 22 -2.45 -7.30 -1.27
N LEU A 23 -2.93 -6.33 -0.48
CA LEU A 23 -2.11 -5.48 0.39
C LEU A 23 -1.67 -6.17 1.69
N GLN A 24 -2.22 -7.35 2.00
CA GLN A 24 -1.95 -8.07 3.25
C GLN A 24 -0.46 -8.33 3.50
N PRO A 25 0.36 -8.76 2.52
CA PRO A 25 1.80 -8.99 2.73
C PRO A 25 2.56 -7.70 3.09
N LEU A 26 2.11 -6.56 2.55
CA LEU A 26 2.69 -5.24 2.79
C LEU A 26 2.28 -4.64 4.13
N THR A 27 1.08 -4.98 4.61
CA THR A 27 0.51 -4.39 5.82
C THR A 27 0.66 -5.28 7.06
N ARG A 28 0.89 -6.59 6.94
CA ARG A 28 1.04 -7.49 8.10
C ARG A 28 2.26 -7.18 8.98
N ILE A 29 3.27 -6.51 8.44
CA ILE A 29 4.50 -6.12 9.18
C ILE A 29 4.25 -5.09 10.27
N PHE A 30 3.12 -4.36 10.19
CA PHE A 30 2.80 -3.35 11.18
C PHE A 30 2.33 -4.00 12.49
N PRO A 31 2.87 -3.55 13.63
CA PRO A 31 2.64 -4.19 14.93
C PRO A 31 1.25 -3.92 15.50
N ASP A 32 0.58 -2.85 15.06
CA ASP A 32 -0.73 -2.46 15.57
C ASP A 32 -1.70 -2.07 14.45
N GLN A 33 -2.99 -2.13 14.75
CA GLN A 33 -4.07 -1.89 13.77
C GLN A 33 -4.03 -0.47 13.20
N ARG A 34 -3.59 0.53 13.97
CA ARG A 34 -3.52 1.91 13.51
C ARG A 34 -2.42 2.08 12.47
N LEU A 35 -1.26 1.48 12.70
CA LEU A 35 -0.17 1.48 11.72
C LEU A 35 -0.53 0.69 10.46
N ARG A 36 -1.25 -0.44 10.60
CA ARG A 36 -1.80 -1.19 9.45
C ARG A 36 -2.69 -0.31 8.57
N ARG A 37 -3.66 0.37 9.17
CA ARG A 37 -4.58 1.27 8.45
C ARG A 37 -3.84 2.41 7.75
N ASN A 38 -2.87 3.03 8.42
CA ASN A 38 -2.08 4.11 7.83
C ASN A 38 -1.21 3.61 6.67
N GLY A 39 -0.64 2.40 6.79
CA GLY A 39 0.14 1.77 5.73
C GLY A 39 -0.70 1.42 4.51
N GLU A 40 -1.89 0.86 4.73
CA GLU A 40 -2.87 0.61 3.67
C GLU A 40 -3.24 1.90 2.93
N ALA A 41 -3.58 2.96 3.66
CA ALA A 41 -3.87 4.28 3.09
C ALA A 41 -2.70 4.85 2.30
N LEU A 42 -1.47 4.71 2.80
CA LEU A 42 -0.28 5.17 2.08
C LEU A 42 -0.12 4.42 0.75
N ILE A 43 -0.18 3.08 0.75
CA ILE A 43 0.04 2.28 -0.45
C ILE A 43 -1.05 2.56 -1.50
N GLN A 44 -2.32 2.56 -1.08
CA GLN A 44 -3.43 2.91 -1.96
C GLN A 44 -3.26 4.32 -2.53
N GLY A 45 -2.88 5.26 -1.67
CA GLY A 45 -2.58 6.63 -2.04
C GLY A 45 -1.47 6.78 -3.08
N LEU A 46 -0.39 6.03 -2.93
CA LEU A 46 0.73 6.01 -3.89
C LEU A 46 0.26 5.49 -5.26
N ILE A 47 -0.52 4.41 -5.29
CA ILE A 47 -1.06 3.82 -6.52
C ILE A 47 -2.01 4.79 -7.22
N VAL A 48 -2.97 5.37 -6.48
CA VAL A 48 -3.98 6.28 -7.04
C VAL A 48 -3.37 7.60 -7.49
N SER A 49 -2.46 8.18 -6.70
CA SER A 49 -1.89 9.49 -6.99
C SER A 49 -0.71 9.47 -7.96
N GLN A 50 -0.17 8.27 -8.23
CA GLN A 50 1.06 8.01 -9.01
C GLN A 50 2.19 8.97 -8.64
N SER A 51 2.39 9.19 -7.35
CA SER A 51 3.31 10.20 -6.85
C SER A 51 3.97 9.76 -5.56
N PRO A 52 5.29 9.94 -5.41
CA PRO A 52 5.99 9.65 -4.16
C PRO A 52 5.73 10.72 -3.07
N HIS A 53 5.02 11.81 -3.38
CA HIS A 53 4.74 12.88 -2.43
C HIS A 53 3.76 12.40 -1.36
N LEU A 54 4.25 12.21 -0.12
CA LEU A 54 3.47 11.68 1.00
C LEU A 54 2.16 12.44 1.25
N THR A 55 2.17 13.76 1.13
CA THR A 55 0.95 14.57 1.28
C THR A 55 -0.11 14.20 0.24
N LYS A 56 0.29 14.03 -1.03
CA LYS A 56 -0.63 13.67 -2.12
C LYS A 56 -1.11 12.23 -1.96
N ALA A 57 -0.21 11.30 -1.65
CA ALA A 57 -0.56 9.91 -1.43
C ALA A 57 -1.54 9.76 -0.26
N MET A 58 -1.22 10.32 0.91
CA MET A 58 -2.10 10.23 2.07
C MET A 58 -3.46 10.89 1.84
N TRP A 59 -3.51 11.99 1.08
CA TRP A 59 -4.78 12.62 0.70
C TRP A 59 -5.64 11.70 -0.17
N SER A 60 -5.04 11.06 -1.17
CA SER A 60 -5.75 10.17 -2.09
C SER A 60 -6.17 8.83 -1.48
N GLY A 61 -5.43 8.32 -0.49
CA GLY A 61 -5.66 6.98 0.06
C GLY A 61 -6.28 6.93 1.45
N GLY A 62 -6.45 8.06 2.14
CA GLY A 62 -7.03 8.05 3.49
C GLY A 62 -8.50 8.45 3.54
N GLU A 63 -8.95 8.83 4.74
CA GLU A 63 -10.39 8.98 5.04
C GLU A 63 -11.00 10.20 4.32
N PRO A 64 -12.12 10.06 3.59
CA PRO A 64 -12.71 11.16 2.80
C PRO A 64 -13.04 12.43 3.60
N ASN A 65 -13.32 12.28 4.90
CA ASN A 65 -13.73 13.39 5.78
C ASN A 65 -12.58 13.91 6.67
N ALA A 66 -11.35 13.39 6.51
CA ALA A 66 -10.22 13.84 7.31
C ALA A 66 -9.52 15.05 6.65
N SER A 67 -9.08 16.01 7.47
CA SER A 67 -8.34 17.17 6.97
C SER A 67 -7.02 16.75 6.32
N ALA A 68 -6.66 17.39 5.20
CA ALA A 68 -5.42 17.11 4.47
C ALA A 68 -4.18 17.16 5.37
N TRP A 69 -4.13 18.11 6.31
CA TRP A 69 -3.08 18.22 7.31
C TRP A 69 -2.98 16.99 8.21
N ALA A 70 -4.11 16.49 8.73
CA ALA A 70 -4.13 15.31 9.58
C ALA A 70 -3.65 14.07 8.80
N GLN A 71 -4.06 13.92 7.54
CA GLN A 71 -3.65 12.81 6.67
C GLN A 71 -2.14 12.85 6.39
N ALA A 72 -1.62 14.00 5.98
CA ALA A 72 -0.19 14.19 5.74
C ALA A 72 0.63 13.89 7.01
N LYS A 73 0.21 14.41 8.17
CA LYS A 73 0.87 14.18 9.46
C LYS A 73 0.90 12.69 9.84
N ARG A 74 -0.17 11.93 9.53
CA ARG A 74 -0.18 10.46 9.71
C ARG A 74 0.88 9.79 8.84
N GLY A 75 0.99 10.16 7.57
CA GLY A 75 2.00 9.63 6.65
C GLY A 75 3.44 9.90 7.09
N TYR A 76 3.77 11.16 7.42
CA TYR A 76 5.10 11.51 7.92
C TYR A 76 5.46 10.79 9.23
N ARG A 77 4.48 10.58 10.13
CA ARG A 77 4.68 9.80 11.36
C ARG A 77 4.87 8.31 11.09
N LEU A 78 4.21 7.78 10.06
CA LEU A 78 4.32 6.38 9.66
C LEU A 78 5.73 6.08 9.16
N VAL A 79 6.25 6.87 8.21
CA VAL A 79 7.58 6.64 7.61
C VAL A 79 8.73 6.91 8.57
N ARG A 80 8.49 7.68 9.64
CA ARG A 80 9.45 7.91 10.73
C ARG A 80 9.23 6.99 11.93
N ASN A 81 8.31 6.02 11.84
CA ASN A 81 8.00 5.15 12.97
C ASN A 81 9.10 4.09 13.17
N SER A 82 9.79 4.15 14.30
CA SER A 82 10.89 3.22 14.60
C SER A 82 10.46 1.75 14.78
N ARG A 83 9.16 1.48 14.94
CA ARG A 83 8.64 0.11 15.09
C ARG A 83 8.53 -0.64 13.76
N VAL A 84 8.73 0.05 12.63
CA VAL A 84 8.79 -0.57 11.30
C VAL A 84 10.01 -0.05 10.57
N SER A 85 10.95 -0.94 10.29
CA SER A 85 12.16 -0.62 9.55
C SER A 85 11.91 -0.62 8.04
N VAL A 86 12.74 0.11 7.31
CA VAL A 86 12.76 0.07 5.83
C VAL A 86 12.97 -1.36 5.33
N TRP A 87 13.83 -2.14 6.01
CA TRP A 87 14.06 -3.53 5.64
C TRP A 87 12.81 -4.40 5.74
N GLN A 88 11.96 -4.20 6.76
CA GLN A 88 10.69 -4.93 6.89
C GLN A 88 9.76 -4.61 5.72
N TRP A 89 9.70 -3.36 5.28
CA TRP A 89 8.97 -2.95 4.08
C TRP A 89 9.51 -3.59 2.81
N THR A 90 10.83 -3.53 2.58
CA THR A 90 11.47 -4.13 1.40
C THR A 90 11.25 -5.64 1.35
N LYS A 91 11.35 -6.33 2.50
CA LYS A 91 11.10 -7.77 2.56
C LYS A 91 9.66 -8.15 2.24
N SER A 92 8.69 -7.31 2.61
CA SER A 92 7.30 -7.51 2.20
C SER A 92 7.10 -7.41 0.69
N LEU A 93 7.84 -6.53 0.00
CA LEU A 93 7.84 -6.49 -1.47
C LEU A 93 8.42 -7.78 -2.08
N TYR A 94 9.49 -8.32 -1.50
CA TYR A 94 10.03 -9.62 -1.95
C TYR A 94 9.03 -10.76 -1.75
N HIS A 95 8.29 -10.78 -0.64
CA HIS A 95 7.24 -11.78 -0.45
C HIS A 95 6.12 -11.66 -1.47
N LEU A 96 5.77 -10.44 -1.88
CA LEU A 96 4.79 -10.22 -2.96
C LEU A 96 5.33 -10.77 -4.29
N ALA A 97 6.58 -10.43 -4.65
CA ALA A 97 7.20 -10.92 -5.88
C ALA A 97 7.32 -12.46 -5.91
N GLN A 98 7.75 -13.08 -4.81
CA GLN A 98 7.82 -14.54 -4.67
C GLN A 98 6.45 -15.20 -4.85
N ARG A 99 5.40 -14.60 -4.27
CA ARG A 99 4.03 -15.09 -4.43
C ARG A 99 3.60 -15.01 -5.90
N THR A 100 3.85 -13.89 -6.57
CA THR A 100 3.51 -13.72 -8.01
C THR A 100 4.22 -14.76 -8.87
N VAL A 101 5.52 -15.00 -8.66
CA VAL A 101 6.27 -16.03 -9.41
C VAL A 101 5.70 -17.43 -9.15
N HIS A 102 5.36 -17.74 -7.89
CA HIS A 102 4.77 -19.03 -7.54
C HIS A 102 3.38 -19.24 -8.16
N GLU A 103 2.54 -18.21 -8.17
CA GLU A 103 1.20 -18.26 -8.77
C GLU A 103 1.23 -18.39 -10.30
N GLU A 104 2.25 -17.84 -10.96
CA GLU A 104 2.44 -17.97 -12.42
C GLU A 104 2.84 -19.39 -12.84
N GLY A 105 3.60 -20.12 -12.00
CA GLY A 105 3.96 -21.52 -12.25
C GLY A 105 4.93 -21.74 -13.42
N ALA A 106 5.70 -20.71 -13.80
CA ALA A 106 6.67 -20.79 -14.90
C ALA A 106 7.80 -21.79 -14.60
N GLU A 107 8.24 -22.53 -15.63
CA GLU A 107 9.36 -23.49 -15.53
C GLU A 107 10.72 -22.78 -15.36
N GLU A 108 10.84 -21.55 -15.86
CA GLU A 108 12.04 -20.74 -15.81
C GLU A 108 11.72 -19.33 -15.28
N LEU A 109 12.64 -18.78 -14.47
CA LEU A 109 12.56 -17.41 -13.95
C LEU A 109 13.78 -16.61 -14.42
N VAL A 110 13.52 -15.52 -15.15
CA VAL A 110 14.56 -14.54 -15.50
C VAL A 110 14.55 -13.41 -14.48
N VAL A 111 15.68 -13.18 -13.81
CA VAL A 111 15.85 -12.10 -12.83
C VAL A 111 16.80 -11.05 -13.40
N ALA A 112 16.28 -9.88 -13.75
CA ALA A 112 17.08 -8.73 -14.12
C ALA A 112 17.59 -8.00 -12.87
N ILE A 113 18.90 -7.77 -12.81
CA ILE A 113 19.55 -7.03 -11.72
C ILE A 113 20.20 -5.78 -12.32
N ASP A 114 19.62 -4.62 -12.02
CA ASP A 114 20.13 -3.31 -12.46
C ASP A 114 20.30 -2.40 -11.23
N PRO A 115 21.53 -2.06 -10.82
CA PRO A 115 21.76 -1.18 -9.70
C PRO A 115 21.42 0.27 -10.06
N VAL A 116 20.46 0.85 -9.33
CA VAL A 116 20.07 2.26 -9.49
C VAL A 116 20.62 3.10 -8.35
N GLN A 117 21.26 4.23 -8.68
CA GLN A 117 21.65 5.24 -7.69
C GLN A 117 20.51 6.23 -7.46
N PHE A 118 20.07 6.35 -6.21
CA PHE A 118 19.13 7.39 -5.79
C PHE A 118 19.93 8.64 -5.37
N GLU A 119 20.36 9.41 -6.36
CA GLU A 119 20.97 10.71 -6.11
C GLU A 119 19.94 11.66 -5.47
N LYS A 120 20.39 12.41 -4.47
CA LYS A 120 19.63 13.56 -3.96
C LYS A 120 20.00 14.77 -4.81
N PRO A 121 19.03 15.58 -5.23
CA PRO A 121 19.32 16.87 -5.86
C PRO A 121 20.08 17.80 -4.90
#